data_AF-A0A2D6XL73-F1
#
_entry.id   AF-A0A2D6XL73-F1
#
_cell.length_a   1.000
_cell.length_b   1.000
_cell.length_c   1.000
_cell.angle_alpha   90.00
_cell.angle_beta   90.00
_cell.angle_gamma   90.00
#
_symmetry.space_group_name_H-M   'P 1'
#
loop_
_entity.id
_entity.type
_entity.pdbx_description
1 polymer ?
#
loop_
_entity_poly.entity_id
_entity_poly.type
_entity_poly.pdbx_seq_one_letter_code
_entity_poly.pdbx_strand_id
1 'polypeptide(L)'
;MSRVTSEEFAARLKSSGKWDEFKAMRQARLDSGMSKKQAYDETASDYGINEMVPEGVGVEVREERAVSKDIFVGKSGSVRSDFEWVYRNQAITDVVPEDAPSSGAWGLLQFARSDPRSFYVKWMDVVSRSEDRDAVIEGFKQDARRATSEIAEMLSDFRSVLPDSSEGLRGELGVPELVADEVG
;
A
#
# COMPACT_ATOMS: atom_id res chain seq x y z
N MET A 1 20.31 -37.80 1.36
CA MET A 1 20.86 -37.34 0.07
C MET A 1 20.96 -35.83 0.15
N SER A 2 22.16 -35.25 -0.02
CA SER A 2 22.34 -33.80 0.07
C SER A 2 21.64 -33.11 -1.10
N ARG A 3 20.72 -32.20 -0.80
CA ARG A 3 20.08 -31.33 -1.79
C ARG A 3 21.11 -30.31 -2.25
N VAL A 4 21.32 -30.20 -3.56
CA VAL A 4 22.28 -29.23 -4.14
C VAL A 4 21.50 -27.98 -4.51
N THR A 5 21.94 -26.81 -4.04
CA THR A 5 21.27 -25.55 -4.35
C THR A 5 21.59 -25.09 -5.77
N SER A 6 20.73 -24.23 -6.35
CA SER A 6 20.95 -23.67 -7.70
C SER A 6 22.28 -22.89 -7.80
N GLU A 7 22.74 -22.27 -6.71
CA GLU A 7 24.02 -21.57 -6.67
C GLU A 7 25.22 -22.53 -6.68
N GLU A 8 25.15 -23.60 -5.89
CA GLU A 8 26.16 -24.67 -5.88
C GLU A 8 26.28 -25.35 -7.24
N PHE A 9 25.17 -25.48 -7.97
CA PHE A 9 25.15 -25.98 -9.33
C PHE A 9 25.95 -25.10 -10.28
N ALA A 10 25.63 -23.80 -10.26
CA ALA A 10 26.21 -22.83 -11.15
C ALA A 10 27.72 -22.70 -10.86
N ALA A 11 28.11 -22.74 -9.58
CA ALA A 11 29.51 -22.78 -9.17
C ALA A 11 30.21 -24.04 -9.70
N ARG A 12 29.58 -25.21 -9.60
CA ARG A 12 30.14 -26.48 -10.11
C ARG A 12 30.31 -26.46 -11.62
N LEU A 13 29.29 -26.05 -12.38
CA LEU A 13 29.37 -25.95 -13.84
C LEU A 13 30.42 -24.94 -14.32
N LYS A 14 30.58 -23.82 -13.61
CA LYS A 14 31.65 -22.84 -13.89
C LYS A 14 33.03 -23.43 -13.60
N SER A 15 33.20 -24.12 -12.48
CA SER A 15 34.47 -24.78 -12.12
C SER A 15 34.88 -25.88 -13.11
N SER A 16 33.90 -26.54 -13.75
CA SER A 16 34.13 -27.57 -14.76
C SER A 16 34.20 -27.03 -16.20
N GLY A 17 34.07 -25.71 -16.42
CA GLY A 17 34.07 -25.11 -17.77
C GLY A 17 32.85 -25.47 -18.64
N LYS A 18 31.81 -26.08 -18.07
CA LYS A 18 30.61 -26.56 -18.81
C LYS A 18 29.44 -25.59 -18.78
N TRP A 19 29.64 -24.41 -18.19
CA TRP A 19 28.60 -23.40 -18.03
C TRP A 19 28.07 -22.87 -19.36
N ASP A 20 28.94 -22.72 -20.36
CA ASP A 20 28.53 -22.22 -21.67
C ASP A 20 27.75 -23.28 -22.47
N GLU A 21 28.13 -24.55 -22.37
CA GLU A 21 27.39 -25.68 -22.94
C GLU A 21 25.99 -25.79 -22.31
N PHE A 22 25.89 -25.66 -20.98
CA PHE A 22 24.62 -25.67 -20.26
C PHE A 22 23.69 -24.55 -20.75
N LYS A 23 24.21 -23.33 -20.94
CA LYS A 23 23.43 -22.20 -21.46
C LYS A 23 22.97 -22.43 -22.90
N ALA A 24 23.84 -22.95 -23.75
CA ALA A 24 23.51 -23.25 -25.15
C ALA A 24 22.41 -24.32 -25.25
N MET A 25 22.51 -25.38 -24.44
CA MET A 25 21.53 -26.46 -24.42
C MET A 25 20.18 -26.01 -23.86
N ARG A 26 20.18 -25.18 -22.80
CA ARG A 26 18.97 -24.53 -22.30
C ARG A 26 18.33 -23.62 -23.34
N GLN A 27 19.12 -22.85 -24.09
CA GLN A 27 18.60 -21.97 -25.14
C GLN A 27 17.99 -22.77 -26.28
N ALA A 28 18.62 -23.86 -26.73
CA ALA A 28 18.06 -24.75 -27.74
C ALA A 28 16.69 -25.34 -27.33
N ARG A 29 16.51 -25.63 -26.04
CA ARG A 29 15.22 -26.07 -25.47
C ARG A 29 14.18 -24.95 -25.38
N LEU A 30 14.60 -23.71 -25.14
CA LEU A 30 13.70 -22.56 -25.23
C LEU A 30 13.24 -22.33 -26.67
N ASP A 31 14.16 -22.46 -27.62
CA ASP A 31 13.87 -22.29 -29.05
C ASP A 31 12.98 -23.42 -29.59
N SER A 32 12.96 -24.60 -28.95
CA SER A 32 12.02 -25.69 -29.24
C SER A 32 10.64 -25.51 -28.60
N GLY A 33 10.40 -24.39 -27.92
CA GLY A 33 9.10 -24.02 -27.36
C GLY A 33 8.86 -24.45 -25.91
N MET A 34 9.89 -24.96 -25.20
CA MET A 34 9.74 -25.28 -23.77
C MET A 34 9.69 -24.03 -22.90
N SER A 35 8.97 -24.13 -21.78
CA SER A 35 8.99 -23.07 -20.77
C SER A 35 10.37 -22.93 -20.13
N LYS A 36 10.68 -21.73 -19.62
CA LYS A 36 11.96 -21.45 -18.96
C LYS A 36 12.31 -22.38 -17.80
N LYS A 37 11.28 -22.90 -17.12
CA LYS A 37 11.42 -23.86 -16.01
C LYS A 37 11.72 -25.26 -16.54
N GLN A 38 10.90 -25.77 -17.47
CA GLN A 38 11.12 -27.09 -18.08
C GLN A 38 12.48 -27.18 -18.78
N ALA A 39 12.86 -26.16 -19.56
CA ALA A 39 14.16 -26.11 -20.22
C ALA A 39 15.32 -26.12 -19.21
N TYR A 40 15.15 -25.54 -18.02
CA TYR A 40 16.16 -25.57 -16.98
C TYR A 40 16.21 -26.94 -16.29
N ASP A 41 15.06 -27.48 -15.87
CA ASP A 41 14.96 -28.74 -15.13
C ASP A 41 15.46 -29.94 -15.97
N GLU A 42 15.07 -30.00 -17.25
CA GLU A 42 15.57 -31.05 -18.16
C GLU A 42 17.08 -30.92 -18.40
N THR A 43 17.57 -29.69 -18.57
CA THR A 43 19.02 -29.48 -18.76
C THR A 43 19.78 -29.82 -17.49
N ALA A 44 19.28 -29.47 -16.31
CA ALA A 44 19.91 -29.83 -15.04
C ALA A 44 19.91 -31.36 -14.81
N SER A 45 18.83 -32.04 -15.22
CA SER A 45 18.73 -33.50 -15.19
C SER A 45 19.79 -34.18 -16.05
N ASP A 46 20.07 -33.66 -17.25
CA ASP A 46 21.12 -34.21 -18.14
C ASP A 46 22.53 -34.15 -17.52
N TYR A 47 22.77 -33.21 -16.60
CA TYR A 47 24.02 -33.12 -15.84
C TYR A 47 24.01 -33.95 -14.54
N GLY A 48 23.05 -34.86 -14.38
CA GLY A 48 23.00 -35.84 -13.30
C GLY A 48 22.49 -35.28 -11.98
N ILE A 49 21.73 -34.18 -12.00
CA ILE A 49 21.10 -33.61 -10.81
C ILE A 49 19.63 -33.98 -10.81
N ASN A 50 19.33 -35.07 -10.11
CA ASN A 50 18.00 -35.68 -10.11
C ASN A 50 17.00 -35.01 -9.15
N GLU A 51 17.41 -33.98 -8.40
CA GLU A 51 16.49 -33.23 -7.53
C GLU A 51 17.15 -31.91 -7.12
N MET A 52 16.98 -30.88 -7.95
CA MET A 52 17.27 -29.52 -7.56
C MET A 52 15.99 -28.90 -7.04
N VAL A 53 16.00 -28.49 -5.77
CA VAL A 53 15.00 -27.56 -5.26
C VAL A 53 15.44 -26.19 -5.81
N PRO A 54 14.69 -25.57 -6.73
CA PRO A 54 15.03 -24.24 -7.19
C PRO A 54 14.91 -23.27 -6.02
N GLU A 55 16.04 -22.89 -5.41
CA GLU A 55 16.14 -21.64 -4.66
C GLU A 55 16.07 -20.49 -5.66
N GLY A 56 14.84 -20.19 -6.04
CA GLY A 56 14.52 -19.29 -7.13
C GLY A 56 13.02 -19.24 -7.33
N VAL A 57 12.33 -18.65 -6.35
CA VAL A 57 11.00 -18.04 -6.51
C VAL A 57 10.04 -18.89 -7.34
N GLY A 58 9.85 -20.13 -6.91
CA GLY A 58 8.57 -20.79 -7.11
C GLY A 58 7.56 -20.10 -6.21
N VAL A 59 7.13 -18.88 -6.57
CA VAL A 59 5.71 -18.60 -6.39
C VAL A 59 5.07 -19.72 -7.21
N GLU A 60 4.64 -20.79 -6.54
CA GLU A 60 3.56 -21.57 -7.09
C GLU A 60 2.52 -20.53 -7.44
N VAL A 61 2.41 -20.21 -8.73
CA VAL A 61 1.22 -19.62 -9.28
C VAL A 61 0.20 -20.75 -9.16
N ARG A 62 -0.23 -20.99 -7.91
CA ARG A 62 -1.52 -21.56 -7.58
C ARG A 62 -2.43 -20.78 -8.51
N GLU A 63 -3.05 -21.45 -9.49
CA GLU A 63 -3.88 -20.78 -10.50
C GLU A 63 -4.76 -19.77 -9.78
N GLU A 64 -4.32 -18.51 -9.76
CA GLU A 64 -5.00 -17.46 -9.02
C GLU A 64 -6.22 -17.24 -9.88
N ARG A 65 -7.36 -17.78 -9.44
CA ARG A 65 -8.66 -17.47 -10.03
C ARG A 65 -8.69 -15.96 -10.20
N ALA A 66 -8.55 -15.52 -11.44
CA ALA A 66 -8.53 -14.11 -11.77
C ALA A 66 -9.83 -13.52 -11.22
N VAL A 67 -9.70 -12.59 -10.28
CA VAL A 67 -10.85 -11.95 -9.64
C VAL A 67 -11.34 -10.85 -10.58
N SER A 68 -12.63 -10.81 -10.87
CA SER A 68 -13.18 -9.73 -11.71
C SER A 68 -13.00 -8.38 -11.02
N LYS A 69 -12.66 -7.36 -11.82
CA LYS A 69 -12.56 -5.97 -11.35
C LYS A 69 -13.89 -5.46 -10.77
N ASP A 70 -15.01 -6.01 -11.22
CA ASP A 70 -16.36 -5.59 -10.81
C ASP A 70 -16.61 -5.75 -9.30
N ILE A 71 -15.95 -6.73 -8.67
CA ILE A 71 -16.06 -7.01 -7.22
C ILE A 71 -15.51 -5.85 -6.37
N PHE A 72 -14.65 -5.03 -6.95
CA PHE A 72 -14.00 -3.91 -6.28
C PHE A 72 -14.58 -2.55 -6.69
N VAL A 73 -15.64 -2.52 -7.51
CA VAL A 73 -16.30 -1.26 -7.89
C VAL A 73 -16.91 -0.62 -6.63
N GLY A 74 -16.57 0.65 -6.39
CA GLY A 74 -17.01 1.39 -5.21
C GLY A 74 -16.23 1.09 -3.94
N LYS A 75 -15.24 0.18 -3.99
CA LYS A 75 -14.37 -0.15 -2.88
C LYS A 75 -13.03 0.57 -3.03
N SER A 76 -12.75 1.49 -2.12
CA SER A 76 -11.46 2.17 -2.03
C SER A 76 -10.93 2.11 -0.61
N GLY A 77 -9.71 1.63 -0.47
CA GLY A 77 -9.00 1.55 0.81
C GLY A 77 -7.77 2.46 0.78
N SER A 78 -7.43 3.00 1.94
CA SER A 78 -6.10 3.56 2.15
C SER A 78 -5.08 2.45 2.32
N VAL A 79 -3.81 2.72 2.04
CA VAL A 79 -2.73 1.74 2.28
C VAL A 79 -2.77 1.23 3.73
N ARG A 80 -2.99 2.12 4.71
CA ARG A 80 -3.07 1.73 6.12
C ARG A 80 -4.24 0.80 6.41
N SER A 81 -5.44 1.16 5.97
CA SER A 81 -6.64 0.34 6.18
C SER A 81 -6.51 -1.03 5.51
N ASP A 82 -5.85 -1.08 4.35
CA ASP A 82 -5.61 -2.33 3.62
C ASP A 82 -4.66 -3.24 4.40
N PHE A 83 -3.52 -2.71 4.87
CA PHE A 83 -2.60 -3.48 5.70
C PHE A 83 -3.23 -3.93 7.03
N GLU A 84 -4.00 -3.06 7.68
CA GLU A 84 -4.69 -3.38 8.93
C GLU A 84 -5.73 -4.50 8.72
N TRP A 85 -6.48 -4.44 7.63
CA TRP A 85 -7.40 -5.50 7.25
C TRP A 85 -6.66 -6.82 7.01
N VAL A 86 -5.53 -6.80 6.28
CA VAL A 86 -4.73 -8.01 6.03
C VAL A 86 -4.19 -8.60 7.32
N TYR A 87 -3.67 -7.79 8.24
CA TYR A 87 -3.16 -8.25 9.52
C TYR A 87 -4.21 -9.04 10.31
N ARG A 88 -5.48 -8.61 10.27
CA ARG A 88 -6.60 -9.28 10.95
C ARG A 88 -7.08 -10.55 10.22
N ASN A 89 -6.93 -10.60 8.91
CA ASN A 89 -7.55 -11.62 8.05
C ASN A 89 -6.57 -12.69 7.52
N GLN A 90 -5.26 -12.52 7.69
CA GLN A 90 -4.25 -13.44 7.16
C GLN A 90 -4.34 -14.88 7.69
N ALA A 91 -4.76 -15.05 8.95
CA ALA A 91 -4.90 -16.37 9.58
C ALA A 91 -6.27 -17.02 9.34
N ILE A 92 -7.22 -16.26 8.77
CA ILE A 92 -8.59 -16.70 8.49
C ILE A 92 -8.59 -17.36 7.11
N THR A 93 -9.12 -18.57 6.95
CA THR A 93 -9.02 -19.35 5.70
C THR A 93 -10.15 -19.11 4.70
N ASP A 94 -11.30 -18.65 5.17
CA ASP A 94 -12.55 -18.48 4.43
C ASP A 94 -12.75 -17.09 3.83
N VAL A 95 -11.76 -16.19 3.99
CA VAL A 95 -11.82 -14.84 3.40
C VAL A 95 -11.84 -14.92 1.88
N VAL A 96 -12.87 -14.30 1.30
CA VAL A 96 -13.09 -14.20 -0.16
C VAL A 96 -12.75 -12.78 -0.68
N PRO A 97 -12.53 -12.60 -2.00
CA PRO A 97 -12.25 -11.27 -2.56
C PRO A 97 -13.34 -10.22 -2.26
N GLU A 98 -14.59 -10.65 -2.10
CA GLU A 98 -15.73 -9.82 -1.75
C GLU A 98 -15.63 -9.22 -0.34
N ASP A 99 -14.86 -9.82 0.56
CA ASP A 99 -14.64 -9.32 1.93
C ASP A 99 -13.58 -8.22 1.97
N ALA A 100 -12.74 -8.14 0.93
CA ALA A 100 -11.66 -7.18 0.90
C ALA A 100 -12.21 -5.74 0.70
N PRO A 101 -11.70 -4.76 1.48
CA PRO A 101 -12.12 -3.36 1.39
C PRO A 101 -11.60 -2.67 0.14
N SER A 102 -10.61 -3.25 -0.53
CA SER A 102 -10.04 -2.76 -1.78
C SER A 102 -9.38 -3.92 -2.54
N SER A 103 -9.13 -3.72 -3.83
CA SER A 103 -8.32 -4.66 -4.62
C SER A 103 -6.88 -4.76 -4.10
N GLY A 104 -6.36 -3.67 -3.51
CA GLY A 104 -5.04 -3.64 -2.89
C GLY A 104 -4.96 -4.53 -1.66
N ALA A 105 -5.97 -4.47 -0.79
CA ALA A 105 -6.08 -5.32 0.39
C ALA A 105 -6.12 -6.81 0.02
N TRP A 106 -6.86 -7.18 -1.02
CA TRP A 106 -6.91 -8.56 -1.51
C TRP A 106 -5.56 -9.06 -2.01
N GLY A 107 -4.90 -8.30 -2.90
CA GLY A 107 -3.58 -8.67 -3.40
C GLY A 107 -2.53 -8.74 -2.27
N LEU A 108 -2.62 -7.83 -1.31
CA LEU A 108 -1.75 -7.82 -0.14
C LEU A 108 -1.99 -9.02 0.79
N LEU A 109 -3.23 -9.51 0.91
CA LEU A 109 -3.56 -10.74 1.63
C LEU A 109 -2.96 -11.98 0.95
N GLN A 110 -3.07 -12.07 -0.38
CA GLN A 110 -2.44 -13.15 -1.15
C GLN A 110 -0.93 -13.15 -0.95
N PHE A 111 -0.29 -11.97 -0.98
CA PHE A 111 1.12 -11.79 -0.69
C PHE A 111 1.47 -12.17 0.77
N ALA A 112 0.70 -11.73 1.75
CA ALA A 112 0.95 -12.02 3.16
C ALA A 112 0.83 -13.52 3.47
N ARG A 113 -0.06 -14.24 2.78
CA ARG A 113 -0.19 -15.69 2.93
C ARG A 113 0.96 -16.46 2.27
N SER A 114 1.57 -15.94 1.20
CA SER A 114 2.71 -16.57 0.55
C SER A 114 4.04 -16.27 1.25
N ASP A 115 4.22 -15.07 1.79
CA ASP A 115 5.38 -14.68 2.59
C ASP A 115 4.98 -13.82 3.81
N PRO A 116 4.58 -14.48 4.92
CA PRO A 116 4.18 -13.78 6.14
C PRO A 116 5.32 -12.94 6.73
N ARG A 117 6.56 -13.41 6.64
CA ARG A 117 7.70 -12.74 7.28
C ARG A 117 7.97 -11.39 6.64
N SER A 118 8.01 -11.33 5.31
CA SER A 118 8.20 -10.08 4.58
C SER A 118 7.02 -9.12 4.76
N PHE A 119 5.80 -9.63 4.88
CA PHE A 119 4.63 -8.81 5.20
C PHE A 119 4.79 -8.12 6.55
N TYR A 120 5.14 -8.84 7.61
CA TYR A 120 5.31 -8.26 8.95
C TYR A 120 6.40 -7.19 9.01
N VAL A 121 7.52 -7.39 8.33
CA VAL A 121 8.61 -6.37 8.28
C VAL A 121 8.09 -5.08 7.66
N LYS A 122 7.36 -5.16 6.55
CA LYS A 122 6.76 -3.98 5.91
C LYS A 122 5.63 -3.37 6.73
N TRP A 123 4.82 -4.19 7.38
CA TRP A 123 3.74 -3.72 8.26
C TRP A 123 4.28 -2.85 9.39
N MET A 124 5.35 -3.30 10.05
CA MET A 124 6.00 -2.52 11.11
C MET A 124 6.50 -1.15 10.60
N ASP A 125 7.12 -1.09 9.42
CA ASP A 125 7.54 0.20 8.80
C ASP A 125 6.34 1.13 8.53
N VAL A 126 5.22 0.59 8.04
CA VAL A 126 3.99 1.36 7.80
C VAL A 126 3.39 1.88 9.10
N VAL A 127 3.35 1.06 10.16
CA VAL A 127 2.81 1.45 11.47
C VAL A 127 3.68 2.54 12.11
N SER A 128 5.00 2.36 12.14
CA SER A 128 5.92 3.33 12.76
C SER A 128 5.84 4.71 12.11
N ARG A 129 5.83 4.79 10.76
CA ARG A 129 5.71 6.08 10.06
C ARG A 129 4.37 6.78 10.30
N SER A 130 3.36 6.02 10.68
CA SER A 130 2.02 6.53 10.87
C SER A 130 1.83 7.14 12.26
N GLU A 131 2.47 6.59 13.28
CA GLU A 131 2.55 7.21 14.61
C GLU A 131 3.22 8.59 14.53
N ASP A 132 4.32 8.70 13.76
CA ASP A 132 4.99 9.97 13.52
C ASP A 132 4.07 11.01 12.85
N ARG A 133 3.27 10.58 11.87
CA ARG A 133 2.31 11.48 11.19
C ARG A 133 1.15 11.90 12.10
N ASP A 134 0.60 10.96 12.86
CA ASP A 134 -0.51 11.21 13.77
C ASP A 134 -0.08 12.19 14.87
N ALA A 135 1.16 12.05 15.39
CA ALA A 135 1.75 12.99 16.34
C ALA A 135 1.91 14.41 15.76
N VAL A 136 2.37 14.52 14.51
CA VAL A 136 2.51 15.81 13.81
C VAL A 136 1.14 16.48 13.61
N ILE A 137 0.12 15.74 13.20
CA ILE A 137 -1.24 16.27 13.02
C ILE A 137 -1.84 16.72 14.35
N GLU A 138 -1.60 15.99 15.43
CA GLU A 138 -2.09 16.37 16.75
C GLU A 138 -1.39 17.63 17.27
N GLY A 139 -0.09 17.80 16.98
CA GLY A 139 0.64 19.05 17.21
C GLY A 139 -0.02 20.24 16.50
N PHE A 140 -0.35 20.10 15.21
CA PHE A 140 -1.05 21.15 14.47
C PHE A 140 -2.42 21.50 15.06
N LYS A 141 -3.18 20.50 15.56
CA LYS A 141 -4.47 20.78 16.24
C LYS A 141 -4.27 21.52 17.55
N GLN A 142 -3.25 21.18 18.33
CA GLN A 142 -2.94 21.88 19.58
C GLN A 142 -2.55 23.34 19.30
N ASP A 143 -1.71 23.56 18.29
CA ASP A 143 -1.32 24.91 17.87
C ASP A 143 -2.53 25.72 17.38
N ALA A 144 -3.43 25.11 16.59
CA ALA A 144 -4.66 25.75 16.15
C ALA A 144 -5.59 26.11 17.33
N ARG A 145 -5.72 25.22 18.32
CA ARG A 145 -6.50 25.49 19.55
C ARG A 145 -5.90 26.62 20.37
N ARG A 146 -4.58 26.64 20.49
CA ARG A 146 -3.85 27.72 21.18
C ARG A 146 -4.06 29.06 20.47
N ALA A 147 -3.84 29.12 19.16
CA ALA A 147 -4.07 30.33 18.38
C ALA A 147 -5.51 30.84 18.48
N THR A 148 -6.50 29.93 18.45
CA THR A 148 -7.91 30.31 18.63
C THR A 148 -8.18 30.86 20.03
N SER A 149 -7.53 30.31 21.05
CA SER A 149 -7.66 30.77 22.43
C SER A 149 -7.01 32.14 22.64
N GLU A 150 -5.82 32.36 22.07
CA GLU A 150 -5.14 33.66 22.09
C GLU A 150 -5.97 34.74 21.37
N ILE A 151 -6.57 34.41 20.21
CA ILE A 151 -7.49 35.32 19.52
C ILE A 151 -8.73 35.63 20.36
N ALA A 152 -9.33 34.61 21.00
CA ALA A 152 -10.48 34.80 21.87
C ALA A 152 -10.17 35.67 23.10
N GLU A 153 -8.97 35.54 23.65
CA GLU A 153 -8.47 36.36 24.76
C GLU A 153 -8.25 37.82 24.31
N MET A 154 -7.56 38.04 23.19
CA MET A 154 -7.39 39.39 22.62
C MET A 154 -8.73 40.06 22.31
N LEU A 155 -9.72 39.32 21.79
CA LEU A 155 -11.06 39.85 21.52
C LEU A 155 -11.84 40.17 22.81
N SER A 156 -11.62 39.40 23.88
CA SER A 156 -12.24 39.64 25.19
C SER A 156 -11.66 40.88 25.86
N ASP A 157 -10.34 41.07 25.77
CA ASP A 157 -9.65 42.29 26.21
C ASP A 157 -10.11 43.52 25.41
N PHE A 158 -10.30 43.38 24.10
CA PHE A 158 -10.86 44.47 23.29
C PHE A 158 -12.28 44.87 23.72
N ARG A 159 -13.08 43.89 24.17
CA ARG A 159 -14.44 44.12 24.66
C ARG A 159 -14.48 44.74 26.05
N SER A 160 -13.48 44.48 26.90
CA SER A 160 -13.38 45.07 28.25
C SER A 160 -12.84 46.51 28.23
N VAL A 161 -12.09 46.88 27.18
CA VAL A 161 -11.54 48.23 26.98
C VAL A 161 -12.54 49.18 26.31
N LEU A 162 -13.62 48.67 25.70
CA LEU A 162 -14.72 49.52 25.25
C LEU A 162 -15.57 49.93 26.47
N PRO A 163 -15.58 51.21 26.88
CA PRO A 163 -16.49 51.66 27.92
C PRO A 163 -17.92 51.41 27.46
N ASP A 164 -18.79 51.06 28.42
CA ASP A 164 -20.23 50.93 28.23
C ASP A 164 -20.78 52.32 27.84
N SER A 165 -20.71 52.65 26.55
CA SER A 165 -21.44 53.78 25.96
C SER A 165 -22.90 53.36 25.80
N SER A 166 -23.53 53.06 26.93
CA SER A 166 -24.96 53.24 27.11
C SER A 166 -25.21 54.75 27.22
N GLU A 167 -25.34 55.44 26.09
CA GLU A 167 -26.29 56.56 25.93
C GLU A 167 -26.26 57.12 24.51
N GLY A 168 -27.39 56.93 23.82
CA GLY A 168 -27.93 57.92 22.87
C GLY A 168 -27.22 58.09 21.53
N LEU A 169 -27.51 57.23 20.56
CA LEU A 169 -27.49 57.64 19.14
C LEU A 169 -28.62 56.94 18.39
N ARG A 170 -29.82 57.50 18.59
CA ARG A 170 -30.97 57.36 17.70
C ARG A 170 -30.64 58.15 16.41
N GLY A 171 -29.76 57.60 15.59
CA GLY A 171 -29.49 58.07 14.23
C GLY A 171 -30.31 57.23 13.27
N GLU A 172 -31.41 57.79 12.75
CA GLU A 172 -32.16 57.20 11.65
C GLU A 172 -31.21 56.92 10.47
N LEU A 173 -30.97 55.64 10.18
CA LEU A 173 -30.41 55.23 8.90
C LEU A 173 -31.54 55.35 7.87
N GLY A 174 -31.59 56.50 7.21
CA GLY A 174 -32.38 56.71 6.01
C GLY A 174 -31.99 55.64 4.98
N VAL A 175 -32.92 54.71 4.74
CA VAL A 175 -32.82 53.76 3.64
C VAL A 175 -32.99 54.57 2.34
N PRO A 176 -32.02 54.60 1.42
CA PRO A 176 -32.27 55.17 0.11
C PRO A 176 -33.32 54.30 -0.61
N GLU A 177 -34.49 54.90 -0.80
CA GLU A 177 -35.61 54.37 -1.56
C GLU A 177 -35.16 54.17 -3.02
N LEU A 178 -35.05 52.91 -3.42
CA LEU A 178 -34.77 52.52 -4.80
C LEU A 178 -35.97 52.90 -5.66
N VAL A 179 -35.86 54.03 -6.36
CA VAL A 179 -36.78 54.41 -7.43
C VAL A 179 -36.59 53.42 -8.57
N ALA A 180 -37.56 52.51 -8.74
CA ALA A 180 -37.70 51.68 -9.91
C ALA A 180 -38.21 52.56 -11.05
N ASP A 181 -37.33 52.91 -11.98
CA ASP A 181 -37.73 53.59 -13.22
C ASP A 181 -38.26 52.54 -14.20
N GLU A 182 -39.50 52.76 -14.64
CA GLU A 182 -40.19 51.97 -15.64
C GLU A 182 -39.51 52.13 -17.01
N VAL A 183 -39.19 51.00 -17.65
CA VAL A 183 -38.86 50.97 -19.08
C VAL A 183 -40.14 50.62 -19.82
N GLY A 184 -40.75 51.64 -20.44
CA GLY A 184 -41.66 51.51 -21.57
C GLY A 184 -40.89 51.54 -22.89
#